data_AF-A0A7Y4VSD0-F1
#
_entry.id   AF-A0A7Y4VSD0-F1
#
_cell.length_a   1.000
_cell.length_b   1.000
_cell.length_c   1.000
_cell.angle_alpha   90.00
_cell.angle_beta   90.00
_cell.angle_gamma   90.00
#
_symmetry.space_group_name_H-M   'P 1'
#
loop_
_entity.id
_entity.type
_entity.pdbx_description
1 polymer ?
#
loop_
_entity_poly.entity_id
_entity_poly.type
_entity_poly.pdbx_seq_one_letter_code
_entity_poly.pdbx_strand_id
1 'polypeptide(L)'
;MDRRQCIRAFAWVGGFIAAGAYTSVGCRRSESAPSASVSSDAAGLNPIQTIQRIRVECDAGRHSAAETYLLAEQRKAVIAQIRAVDRLQSAAEALARRAADRFGLAAAEALDFTRSADVLGVLSRHARLVSQRVESDRATVVYQVGDRLPLESVELMRRGDGWILVTEAIEGVPEEIAKLAGVVERSIGGLLDDGLTLEELRRDVDLRASPIFRRLQHLTESASRRPTDQVD
;
A
#
# COMPACT_ATOMS: atom_id res chain seq x y z
N MET A 1 -31.07 -3.18 -14.38
CA MET A 1 -29.93 -4.02 -13.99
C MET A 1 -29.03 -3.19 -13.11
N ASP A 2 -29.18 -3.35 -11.80
CA ASP A 2 -28.59 -2.49 -10.78
C ASP A 2 -27.18 -2.99 -10.42
N ARG A 3 -26.14 -2.28 -10.89
CA ARG A 3 -24.72 -2.60 -10.64
C ARG A 3 -24.21 -1.83 -9.41
N ARG A 4 -24.91 -1.93 -8.29
CA ARG A 4 -24.47 -1.37 -7.01
C ARG A 4 -23.34 -2.22 -6.43
N GLN A 5 -22.13 -1.67 -6.57
CA GLN A 5 -21.02 -1.68 -5.61
C GLN A 5 -20.76 -2.99 -4.85
N CYS A 6 -19.70 -3.68 -5.27
CA CYS A 6 -18.95 -4.58 -4.40
C CYS A 6 -17.76 -3.83 -3.79
N ILE A 7 -18.03 -2.94 -2.83
CA ILE A 7 -17.02 -2.56 -1.84
C ILE A 7 -17.23 -3.52 -0.67
N ARG A 8 -16.52 -4.66 -0.64
CA ARG A 8 -16.60 -5.61 0.46
C ARG A 8 -15.23 -6.14 0.88
N ALA A 9 -14.92 -5.82 2.13
CA ALA A 9 -14.07 -6.50 3.10
C ALA A 9 -12.72 -7.07 2.60
N PHE A 10 -11.65 -6.37 2.94
CA PHE A 10 -10.29 -6.91 2.98
C PHE A 10 -10.22 -8.07 3.98
N ALA A 11 -10.31 -9.30 3.49
CA ALA A 11 -10.01 -10.47 4.30
C ALA A 11 -8.48 -10.59 4.47
N TRP A 12 -7.97 -10.10 5.59
CA TRP A 12 -6.62 -10.38 6.09
C TRP A 12 -6.54 -11.83 6.56
N VAL A 13 -6.56 -12.79 5.62
CA VAL A 13 -6.26 -14.19 5.96
C VAL A 13 -4.75 -14.31 6.06
N GLY A 14 -4.27 -14.40 7.30
CA GLY A 14 -2.89 -14.73 7.65
C GLY A 14 -2.51 -16.10 7.11
N GLY A 15 -2.07 -16.15 5.85
CA GLY A 15 -1.54 -17.33 5.19
C GLY A 15 -0.03 -17.19 5.04
N PHE A 16 0.71 -17.78 5.98
CA PHE A 16 2.12 -18.11 5.80
C PHE A 16 2.23 -19.13 4.65
N ILE A 17 2.84 -18.73 3.54
CA ILE A 17 3.21 -19.64 2.46
C ILE A 17 4.73 -19.61 2.37
N ALA A 18 5.35 -20.75 2.66
CA ALA A 18 6.75 -21.00 2.39
C ALA A 18 6.95 -21.01 0.86
N ALA A 19 7.78 -20.11 0.34
CA ALA A 19 8.14 -20.06 -1.07
C ALA A 19 9.65 -20.13 -1.22
N GLY A 20 10.10 -21.08 -2.03
CA GLY A 20 11.50 -21.42 -2.25
C GLY A 20 12.32 -20.32 -2.91
N ALA A 21 13.60 -20.30 -2.54
CA ALA A 21 14.60 -19.35 -3.00
C ALA A 21 14.86 -19.47 -4.50
N TYR A 22 14.70 -18.35 -5.22
CA TYR A 22 15.35 -18.12 -6.50
C TYR A 22 16.36 -16.98 -6.32
N THR A 23 17.64 -17.29 -6.47
CA THR A 23 18.72 -16.31 -6.49
C THR A 23 18.84 -15.73 -7.90
N SER A 24 18.67 -14.41 -8.02
CA SER A 24 19.22 -13.68 -9.16
C SER A 24 19.95 -12.44 -8.65
N VAL A 25 21.26 -12.43 -8.88
CA VAL A 25 22.16 -11.31 -8.64
C VAL A 25 22.24 -10.52 -9.94
N GLY A 26 21.83 -9.25 -9.91
CA GLY A 26 21.94 -8.34 -11.04
C GLY A 26 22.19 -6.92 -10.55
N CYS A 27 23.45 -6.48 -10.58
CA CYS A 27 23.84 -5.09 -10.32
C CYS A 27 23.33 -4.16 -11.42
N ARG A 28 22.77 -2.99 -11.05
CA ARG A 28 22.73 -1.84 -11.98
C ARG A 28 22.84 -0.48 -11.29
N ARG A 29 24.03 0.09 -11.46
CA ARG A 29 24.41 1.48 -11.81
C ARG A 29 23.43 2.61 -11.44
N SER A 30 23.87 3.47 -10.51
CA SER A 30 23.33 4.81 -10.28
C SER A 30 23.52 5.70 -11.50
N GLU A 31 22.44 6.32 -11.95
CA GLU A 31 22.45 7.40 -12.93
C GLU A 31 21.63 8.56 -12.35
N SER A 32 22.26 9.74 -12.29
CA SER A 32 21.72 10.95 -11.67
C SER A 32 20.48 11.45 -12.43
N ALA A 33 19.38 11.68 -11.70
CA ALA A 33 18.18 12.27 -12.28
C ALA A 33 18.30 13.81 -12.36
N PRO A 34 17.99 14.44 -13.51
CA PRO A 34 17.89 15.88 -13.64
C PRO A 34 16.62 16.41 -12.96
N SER A 35 16.71 17.61 -12.40
CA SER A 35 15.59 18.36 -11.80
C SER A 35 14.45 18.52 -12.81
N ALA A 36 13.30 17.90 -12.52
CA ALA A 36 12.10 18.00 -13.34
C ALA A 36 11.33 19.29 -13.00
N SER A 37 11.26 20.16 -14.01
CA SER A 37 10.27 21.22 -14.17
C SER A 37 8.84 20.66 -14.15
N VAL A 38 7.91 21.49 -13.67
CA VAL A 38 6.46 21.26 -13.51
C VAL A 38 5.87 20.49 -14.70
N SER A 39 5.44 19.25 -14.44
CA SER A 39 5.02 18.26 -15.44
C SER A 39 3.64 18.58 -16.05
N SER A 40 3.62 18.90 -17.35
CA SER A 40 2.42 18.93 -18.19
C SER A 40 1.98 17.53 -18.69
N ASP A 41 2.56 16.44 -18.19
CA ASP A 41 2.32 15.06 -18.67
C ASP A 41 0.98 14.44 -18.25
N ALA A 42 0.13 15.16 -17.51
CA ALA A 42 -1.16 14.60 -17.08
C ALA A 42 -2.19 14.50 -18.22
N ALA A 43 -2.05 15.32 -19.27
CA ALA A 43 -2.98 15.35 -20.39
C ALA A 43 -2.78 14.12 -21.29
N GLY A 44 -3.86 13.36 -21.53
CA GLY A 44 -3.88 12.27 -22.51
C GLY A 44 -3.47 10.89 -22.00
N LEU A 45 -3.17 10.73 -20.70
CA LEU A 45 -3.02 9.41 -20.10
C LEU A 45 -4.35 8.66 -20.13
N ASN A 46 -4.31 7.35 -20.35
CA ASN A 46 -5.48 6.49 -20.12
C ASN A 46 -5.63 6.15 -18.62
N PRO A 47 -6.75 5.55 -18.17
CA PRO A 47 -6.97 5.26 -16.76
C PRO A 47 -5.89 4.38 -16.10
N ILE A 48 -5.46 3.31 -16.78
CA ILE A 48 -4.38 2.44 -16.29
C ILE A 48 -3.06 3.21 -16.18
N GLN A 49 -2.71 3.99 -17.18
CA GLN A 49 -1.49 4.82 -17.19
C GLN A 49 -1.52 5.86 -16.08
N THR A 50 -2.70 6.39 -15.75
CA THR A 50 -2.87 7.32 -14.64
C THR A 50 -2.54 6.64 -13.30
N ILE A 51 -3.10 5.45 -13.05
CA ILE A 51 -2.77 4.67 -11.84
C ILE A 51 -1.28 4.33 -11.80
N GLN A 52 -0.70 3.90 -12.92
CA GLN A 52 0.73 3.59 -13.01
C GLN A 52 1.59 4.82 -12.71
N ARG A 53 1.22 6.00 -13.22
CA ARG A 53 1.93 7.25 -12.94
C ARG A 53 1.84 7.60 -11.46
N ILE A 54 0.67 7.48 -10.83
CA ILE A 54 0.52 7.67 -9.37
C ILE A 54 1.49 6.78 -8.62
N ARG A 55 1.52 5.47 -8.94
CA ARG A 55 2.44 4.51 -8.28
C ARG A 55 3.90 4.91 -8.47
N VAL A 56 4.31 5.27 -9.68
CA VAL A 56 5.68 5.73 -9.96
C VAL A 56 6.05 6.98 -9.16
N GLU A 57 5.15 7.95 -9.03
CA GLU A 57 5.39 9.13 -8.20
C GLU A 57 5.51 8.78 -6.72
N CYS A 58 4.66 7.87 -6.22
CA CYS A 58 4.71 7.40 -4.82
C CYS A 58 5.98 6.60 -4.53
N ASP A 59 6.34 5.64 -5.38
CA ASP A 59 7.55 4.83 -5.26
C ASP A 59 8.82 5.70 -5.27
N ALA A 60 8.77 6.85 -5.96
CA ALA A 60 9.85 7.84 -5.98
C ALA A 60 9.81 8.85 -4.80
N GLY A 61 8.87 8.72 -3.86
CA GLY A 61 8.68 9.65 -2.74
C GLY A 61 8.13 11.01 -3.15
N ARG A 62 7.66 11.18 -4.39
CA ARG A 62 7.13 12.44 -4.93
C ARG A 62 5.62 12.53 -4.71
N HIS A 63 5.17 12.41 -3.46
CA HIS A 63 3.75 12.39 -3.11
C HIS A 63 2.98 13.64 -3.57
N SER A 64 3.63 14.81 -3.63
CA SER A 64 3.01 16.04 -4.14
C SER A 64 2.67 15.97 -5.63
N ALA A 65 3.42 15.20 -6.42
CA ALA A 65 3.09 14.96 -7.82
C ALA A 65 1.92 13.98 -7.95
N ALA A 66 1.79 13.00 -7.04
CA ALA A 66 0.65 12.10 -7.00
C ALA A 66 -0.68 12.81 -6.69
N GLU A 67 -0.65 13.90 -5.90
CA GLU A 67 -1.85 14.68 -5.52
C GLU A 67 -2.63 15.21 -6.73
N THR A 68 -1.99 15.47 -7.86
CA THR A 68 -2.66 16.01 -9.05
C THR A 68 -3.65 15.03 -9.67
N TYR A 69 -3.50 13.74 -9.38
CA TYR A 69 -4.36 12.66 -9.88
C TYR A 69 -5.43 12.22 -8.87
N LEU A 70 -5.58 12.95 -7.76
CA LEU A 70 -6.54 12.65 -6.69
C LEU A 70 -7.57 13.79 -6.57
N LEU A 71 -8.79 13.42 -6.16
CA LEU A 71 -9.84 14.38 -5.82
C LEU A 71 -9.38 15.31 -4.69
N ALA A 72 -9.69 16.61 -4.81
CA ALA A 72 -9.18 17.63 -3.89
C ALA A 72 -9.51 17.33 -2.43
N GLU A 73 -10.71 16.80 -2.19
CA GLU A 73 -11.23 16.44 -0.88
C GLU A 73 -10.53 15.20 -0.29
N GLN A 74 -10.00 14.33 -1.15
CA GLN A 74 -9.40 13.04 -0.77
C GLN A 74 -7.87 13.11 -0.65
N ARG A 75 -7.21 14.05 -1.33
CA ARG A 75 -5.74 14.20 -1.42
C ARG A 75 -5.03 13.99 -0.08
N LYS A 76 -5.41 14.79 0.93
CA LYS A 76 -4.71 14.77 2.23
C LYS A 76 -4.73 13.38 2.87
N ALA A 77 -5.88 12.73 2.89
CA ALA A 77 -6.06 11.46 3.56
C ALA A 77 -5.41 10.30 2.80
N VAL A 78 -5.55 10.28 1.46
CA VAL A 78 -4.93 9.26 0.61
C VAL A 78 -3.39 9.36 0.65
N ILE A 79 -2.84 10.57 0.55
CA ILE A 79 -1.39 10.78 0.67
C ILE A 79 -0.87 10.42 2.06
N ALA A 80 -1.62 10.74 3.12
CA ALA A 80 -1.26 10.31 4.47
C ALA A 80 -1.21 8.79 4.59
N GLN A 81 -2.18 8.08 4.00
CA GLN A 81 -2.21 6.62 3.97
C GLN A 81 -0.99 6.04 3.21
N ILE A 82 -0.70 6.57 2.02
CA ILE A 82 0.47 6.16 1.21
C ILE A 82 1.76 6.34 2.01
N ARG A 83 1.98 7.53 2.58
CA ARG A 83 3.18 7.81 3.39
C ARG A 83 3.31 6.90 4.60
N ALA A 84 2.20 6.57 5.26
CA ALA A 84 2.21 5.66 6.40
C ALA A 84 2.65 4.25 5.96
N VAL A 85 2.17 3.77 4.81
CA VAL A 85 2.56 2.47 4.25
C VAL A 85 4.02 2.47 3.80
N ASP A 86 4.48 3.52 3.12
CA ASP A 86 5.89 3.64 2.70
C ASP A 86 6.84 3.58 3.91
N ARG A 87 6.47 4.26 5.00
CA ARG A 87 7.21 4.22 6.26
C ARG A 87 7.23 2.80 6.85
N LEU A 88 6.07 2.14 6.90
CA LEU A 88 5.97 0.76 7.41
C LEU A 88 6.83 -0.21 6.58
N GLN A 89 6.78 -0.12 5.25
CA GLN A 89 7.59 -0.96 4.38
C GLN A 89 9.09 -0.70 4.60
N SER A 90 9.49 0.57 4.66
CA SER A 90 10.89 0.93 4.91
C SER A 90 11.39 0.39 6.25
N ALA A 91 10.57 0.49 7.30
CA ALA A 91 10.87 -0.07 8.61
C ALA A 91 10.94 -1.61 8.56
N ALA A 92 10.00 -2.27 7.86
CA ALA A 92 9.96 -3.72 7.73
C ALA A 92 11.17 -4.26 6.98
N GLU A 93 11.55 -3.64 5.87
CA GLU A 93 12.75 -4.00 5.10
C GLU A 93 14.01 -3.81 5.95
N ALA A 94 14.09 -2.73 6.74
CA ALA A 94 15.19 -2.53 7.67
C ALA A 94 15.23 -3.62 8.75
N LEU A 95 14.09 -3.98 9.35
CA LEU A 95 14.00 -5.07 10.32
C LEU A 95 14.41 -6.41 9.70
N ALA A 96 13.89 -6.74 8.52
CA ALA A 96 14.19 -7.98 7.82
C ALA A 96 15.69 -8.09 7.49
N ARG A 97 16.33 -7.01 7.00
CA ARG A 97 17.78 -6.99 6.79
C ARG A 97 18.55 -7.26 8.09
N ARG A 98 18.20 -6.59 9.18
CA ARG A 98 18.87 -6.79 10.48
C ARG A 98 18.66 -8.20 11.05
N ALA A 99 17.46 -8.75 10.89
CA ALA A 99 17.15 -10.11 11.29
C ALA A 99 17.92 -11.13 10.42
N ALA A 100 18.05 -10.89 9.12
CA ALA A 100 18.86 -11.71 8.23
C ALA A 100 20.32 -11.74 8.67
N ASP A 101 20.89 -10.57 8.96
CA ASP A 101 22.29 -10.44 9.38
C ASP A 101 22.57 -11.16 10.70
N ARG A 102 21.61 -11.16 11.64
CA ARG A 102 21.81 -11.71 12.99
C ARG A 102 21.38 -13.17 13.15
N PHE A 103 20.28 -13.57 12.51
CA PHE A 103 19.64 -14.87 12.73
C PHE A 103 19.49 -15.70 11.44
N GLY A 104 19.89 -15.16 10.29
CA GLY A 104 19.78 -15.82 8.99
C GLY A 104 18.46 -15.52 8.24
N LEU A 105 18.41 -15.93 6.98
CA LEU A 105 17.32 -15.59 6.05
C LEU A 105 15.93 -16.04 6.52
N ALA A 106 15.81 -17.23 7.12
CA ALA A 106 14.54 -17.73 7.63
C ALA A 106 13.92 -16.82 8.70
N ALA A 107 14.73 -16.12 9.49
CA ALA A 107 14.27 -15.15 10.47
C ALA A 107 13.74 -13.87 9.81
N ALA A 108 14.40 -13.43 8.74
CA ALA A 108 13.97 -12.27 7.96
C ALA A 108 12.60 -12.50 7.31
N GLU A 109 12.39 -13.69 6.74
CA GLU A 109 11.10 -14.09 6.17
C GLU A 109 9.99 -14.15 7.23
N ALA A 110 10.30 -14.63 8.43
CA ALA A 110 9.33 -14.68 9.54
C ALA A 110 8.91 -13.30 10.05
N LEU A 111 9.69 -12.25 9.75
CA LEU A 111 9.46 -10.85 10.15
C LEU A 111 9.12 -9.97 8.93
N ASP A 112 8.75 -10.58 7.81
CA ASP A 112 8.45 -9.87 6.58
C ASP A 112 7.05 -9.25 6.62
N PHE A 113 6.99 -7.93 6.77
CA PHE A 113 5.76 -7.15 6.66
C PHE A 113 5.51 -6.59 5.26
N THR A 114 6.25 -6.99 4.23
CA THR A 114 6.05 -6.44 2.87
C THR A 114 4.62 -6.63 2.36
N ARG A 115 3.92 -7.70 2.77
CA ARG A 115 2.49 -7.92 2.46
C ARG A 115 1.54 -6.89 3.09
N SER A 116 1.98 -6.09 4.06
CA SER A 116 1.18 -4.98 4.59
C SER A 116 0.93 -3.89 3.55
N ALA A 117 1.75 -3.82 2.49
CA ALA A 117 1.57 -2.96 1.33
C ALA A 117 0.21 -3.12 0.64
N ASP A 118 -0.36 -4.33 0.74
CA ASP A 118 -1.61 -4.70 0.08
C ASP A 118 -2.81 -3.85 0.54
N VAL A 119 -2.70 -3.19 1.70
CA VAL A 119 -3.71 -2.26 2.21
C VAL A 119 -3.93 -1.02 1.33
N LEU A 120 -2.97 -0.71 0.44
CA LEU A 120 -3.11 0.37 -0.54
C LEU A 120 -4.03 0.00 -1.71
N GLY A 121 -4.50 -1.24 -1.79
CA GLY A 121 -5.39 -1.71 -2.86
C GLY A 121 -4.77 -1.46 -4.23
N VAL A 122 -5.46 -0.70 -5.08
CA VAL A 122 -4.99 -0.36 -6.43
C VAL A 122 -3.68 0.44 -6.45
N LEU A 123 -3.27 1.06 -5.34
CA LEU A 123 -1.99 1.77 -5.24
C LEU A 123 -0.85 0.91 -4.70
N SER A 124 -1.13 -0.35 -4.31
CA SER A 124 -0.08 -1.29 -3.92
C SER A 124 0.88 -1.58 -5.08
N ARG A 125 2.17 -1.64 -4.79
CA ARG A 125 3.22 -2.17 -5.69
C ARG A 125 2.96 -3.61 -6.13
N HIS A 126 2.16 -4.37 -5.37
CA HIS A 126 1.80 -5.76 -5.67
C HIS A 126 0.46 -5.86 -6.41
N ALA A 127 -0.19 -4.74 -6.70
CA ALA A 127 -1.45 -4.75 -7.42
C ALA A 127 -1.23 -4.86 -8.94
N ARG A 128 -1.70 -5.94 -9.55
CA ARG A 128 -1.74 -6.13 -10.99
C ARG A 128 -3.00 -5.50 -11.57
N LEU A 129 -2.86 -4.58 -12.53
CA LEU A 129 -3.99 -4.02 -13.28
C LEU A 129 -4.40 -5.03 -14.36
N VAL A 130 -5.65 -5.48 -14.33
CA VAL A 130 -6.14 -6.60 -15.16
C VAL A 130 -6.87 -6.10 -16.39
N SER A 131 -7.79 -5.15 -16.21
CA SER A 131 -8.58 -4.60 -17.30
C SER A 131 -9.06 -3.19 -16.98
N GLN A 132 -9.44 -2.46 -18.02
CA GLN A 132 -10.12 -1.17 -17.89
C GLN A 132 -11.36 -1.14 -18.76
N ARG A 133 -12.39 -0.45 -18.27
CA ARG A 133 -13.61 -0.14 -19.01
C ARG A 133 -13.84 1.36 -18.92
N VAL A 134 -13.99 2.03 -20.07
CA VAL A 134 -14.19 3.47 -20.15
C VAL A 134 -15.61 3.75 -20.64
N GLU A 135 -16.33 4.58 -19.89
CA GLU A 135 -17.70 5.01 -20.18
C GLU A 135 -17.75 6.54 -20.08
N SER A 136 -17.56 7.22 -21.22
CA SER A 136 -17.57 8.69 -21.33
C SER A 136 -16.57 9.38 -20.38
N ASP A 137 -17.06 9.92 -19.27
CA ASP A 137 -16.33 10.67 -18.25
C ASP A 137 -15.95 9.81 -17.04
N ARG A 138 -16.25 8.51 -17.08
CA ARG A 138 -15.92 7.55 -16.02
C ARG A 138 -15.11 6.38 -16.58
N ALA A 139 -14.28 5.80 -15.74
CA ALA A 139 -13.60 4.55 -16.04
C ALA A 139 -13.57 3.67 -14.80
N THR A 140 -13.65 2.36 -15.03
CA THR A 140 -13.45 1.35 -13.99
C THR A 140 -12.20 0.57 -14.36
N VAL A 141 -11.26 0.47 -13.42
CA VAL A 141 -10.06 -0.36 -13.56
C VAL A 141 -10.17 -1.52 -12.60
N VAL A 142 -10.10 -2.74 -13.15
CA VAL A 142 -10.09 -3.98 -12.38
C VAL A 142 -8.65 -4.34 -12.05
N TYR A 143 -8.38 -4.70 -10.80
CA TYR A 143 -7.05 -5.02 -10.30
C TYR A 143 -7.06 -6.25 -9.38
N GLN A 144 -5.89 -6.82 -9.17
CA GLN A 144 -5.64 -7.95 -8.27
C GLN A 144 -4.48 -7.61 -7.36
N VAL A 145 -4.63 -7.74 -6.04
CA VAL A 145 -3.54 -7.48 -5.09
C VAL A 145 -2.82 -8.79 -4.74
N GLY A 146 -1.54 -8.88 -5.11
CA GLY A 146 -0.79 -10.14 -5.04
C GLY A 146 -1.49 -11.25 -5.82
N ASP A 147 -1.52 -12.46 -5.26
CA ASP A 147 -2.21 -13.61 -5.87
C ASP A 147 -3.62 -13.83 -5.30
N ARG A 148 -4.20 -12.84 -4.62
CA ARG A 148 -5.48 -12.99 -3.92
C ARG A 148 -6.67 -12.88 -4.87
N LEU A 149 -7.72 -13.63 -4.57
CA LEU A 149 -9.07 -13.46 -5.12
C LEU A 149 -9.99 -12.95 -3.99
N PRO A 150 -11.04 -12.17 -4.31
CA PRO A 150 -11.52 -11.79 -5.63
C PRO A 150 -10.71 -10.66 -6.30
N LEU A 151 -10.96 -10.42 -7.59
CA LEU A 151 -10.54 -9.18 -8.25
C LEU A 151 -11.32 -7.99 -7.67
N GLU A 152 -10.64 -6.87 -7.52
CA GLU A 152 -11.21 -5.61 -7.05
C GLU A 152 -11.32 -4.62 -8.20
N SER A 153 -12.07 -3.54 -8.01
CA SER A 153 -12.20 -2.47 -8.99
C SER A 153 -12.13 -1.11 -8.34
N VAL A 154 -11.49 -0.16 -9.03
CA VAL A 154 -11.49 1.26 -8.64
C VAL A 154 -12.07 2.10 -9.76
N GLU A 155 -12.67 3.23 -9.39
CA GLU A 155 -13.22 4.19 -10.32
C GLU A 155 -12.25 5.34 -10.57
N LEU A 156 -12.28 5.85 -11.79
CA LEU A 156 -11.65 7.10 -12.17
C LEU A 156 -12.68 8.00 -12.85
N MET A 157 -12.57 9.29 -12.61
CA MET A 157 -13.40 10.33 -13.21
C MET A 157 -12.55 11.24 -14.09
N ARG A 158 -13.05 11.56 -15.28
CA ARG A 158 -12.39 12.50 -16.17
C ARG A 158 -12.61 13.93 -15.67
N ARG A 159 -11.53 14.70 -15.51
CA ARG A 159 -11.55 16.12 -15.14
C ARG A 159 -10.59 16.88 -16.06
N GLY A 160 -11.15 17.73 -16.93
CA GLY A 160 -10.38 18.32 -18.03
C GLY A 160 -9.80 17.24 -18.95
N ASP A 161 -8.50 17.32 -19.21
CA ASP A 161 -7.80 16.38 -20.10
C ASP A 161 -7.20 15.15 -19.39
N GLY A 162 -7.46 14.99 -18.10
CA GLY A 162 -6.88 13.93 -17.27
C GLY A 162 -7.92 13.06 -16.56
N TRP A 163 -7.45 11.93 -16.04
CA TRP A 163 -8.20 11.07 -15.14
C TRP A 163 -7.82 11.33 -13.69
N ILE A 164 -8.82 11.32 -12.82
CA ILE A 164 -8.67 11.46 -11.37
C ILE A 164 -9.14 10.17 -10.73
N LEU A 165 -8.30 9.58 -9.88
CA LEU A 165 -8.64 8.40 -9.09
C LEU A 165 -9.68 8.77 -8.03
N VAL A 166 -10.78 8.04 -8.00
CA VAL A 166 -11.80 8.15 -6.97
C VAL A 166 -11.53 7.05 -5.95
N THR A 167 -10.96 7.43 -4.81
CA THR A 167 -10.62 6.48 -3.74
C THR A 167 -10.82 7.12 -2.38
N GLU A 168 -11.55 6.43 -1.52
CA GLU A 168 -11.78 6.88 -0.16
C GLU A 168 -10.66 6.37 0.75
N ALA A 169 -9.93 7.30 1.35
CA ALA A 169 -9.08 6.95 2.48
C ALA A 169 -9.96 6.60 3.67
N ILE A 170 -9.61 5.51 4.35
CA ILE A 170 -10.33 5.10 5.55
C ILE A 170 -9.80 5.93 6.72
N GLU A 171 -10.66 6.71 7.34
CA GLU A 171 -10.32 7.53 8.51
C GLU A 171 -9.69 6.66 9.62
N GLY A 172 -8.59 7.12 10.22
CA GLY A 172 -7.87 6.41 11.27
C GLY A 172 -6.88 5.34 10.79
N VAL A 173 -6.98 4.88 9.54
CA VAL A 173 -6.05 3.88 9.00
C VAL A 173 -4.62 4.40 8.89
N PRO A 174 -4.36 5.62 8.37
CA PRO A 174 -3.00 6.17 8.32
C PRO A 174 -2.31 6.20 9.69
N GLU A 175 -3.05 6.59 10.74
CA GLU A 175 -2.56 6.70 12.11
C GLU A 175 -2.19 5.33 12.69
N GLU A 176 -3.03 4.31 12.48
CA GLU A 176 -2.76 2.96 12.96
C GLU A 176 -1.61 2.31 12.18
N ILE A 177 -1.49 2.53 10.86
CA ILE A 177 -0.32 2.09 10.07
C ILE A 177 0.96 2.76 10.58
N ALA A 178 0.91 4.07 10.87
CA ALA A 178 2.07 4.79 11.41
C ALA A 178 2.47 4.25 12.80
N LYS A 179 1.53 3.84 13.65
CA LYS A 179 1.82 3.17 14.92
C LYS A 179 2.51 1.83 14.68
N LEU A 180 2.06 1.05 13.70
CA LEU A 180 2.67 -0.21 13.34
C LEU A 180 4.12 -0.02 12.86
N ALA A 181 4.36 0.98 12.01
CA ALA A 181 5.71 1.35 11.60
C ALA A 181 6.60 1.67 12.81
N GLY A 182 6.09 2.45 13.77
CA GLY A 182 6.80 2.76 15.02
C GLY A 182 7.06 1.54 15.92
N VAL A 183 6.23 0.49 15.86
CA VAL A 183 6.52 -0.79 16.53
C VAL A 183 7.72 -1.45 15.87
N VAL A 184 7.69 -1.59 14.55
CA VAL A 184 8.77 -2.22 13.77
C VAL A 184 10.10 -1.46 13.96
N GLU A 185 10.09 -0.13 13.92
CA GLU A 185 11.27 0.71 14.15
C GLU A 185 11.88 0.50 15.55
N ARG A 186 11.04 0.38 16.60
CA ARG A 186 11.53 0.10 17.95
C ARG A 186 12.15 -1.29 18.07
N SER A 187 11.58 -2.28 17.39
CA SER A 187 12.11 -3.64 17.37
C SER A 187 13.48 -3.70 16.67
N ILE A 188 13.76 -2.82 15.71
CA ILE A 188 15.11 -2.63 15.16
C ILE A 188 16.07 -2.12 16.23
N GLY A 189 15.66 -1.14 17.05
CA GLY A 189 16.47 -0.64 18.18
C GLY A 189 16.80 -1.74 19.18
N GLY A 190 15.80 -2.53 19.60
CA GLY A 190 15.99 -3.66 20.52
C GLY A 190 16.95 -4.72 19.96
N LEU A 191 16.95 -4.95 18.64
CA LEU A 191 17.91 -5.83 17.98
C LEU A 191 19.36 -5.35 18.05
N LEU A 192 19.60 -4.06 18.21
CA LEU A 192 20.94 -3.49 18.31
C LEU A 192 21.46 -3.48 19.74
N ASP A 193 20.58 -3.22 20.70
CA ASP A 193 20.96 -2.96 22.08
C ASP A 193 20.96 -4.23 22.96
N ASP A 194 20.07 -5.18 22.68
CA ASP A 194 19.80 -6.30 23.59
C ASP A 194 20.14 -7.67 22.99
N GLY A 195 20.57 -8.59 23.85
CA GLY A 195 20.81 -10.01 23.55
C GLY A 195 19.55 -10.81 23.15
N LEU A 196 18.50 -10.14 22.67
CA LEU A 196 17.22 -10.74 22.30
C LEU A 196 17.41 -11.91 21.35
N THR A 197 16.73 -13.00 21.68
CA THR A 197 16.54 -14.14 20.80
C THR A 197 15.48 -13.81 19.73
N LEU A 198 15.47 -14.58 18.63
CA LEU A 198 14.45 -14.43 17.60
C LEU A 198 13.02 -14.63 18.15
N GLU A 199 12.85 -15.55 19.09
CA GLU A 199 11.53 -15.83 19.68
C GLU A 199 11.04 -14.64 20.52
N GLU A 200 11.91 -14.03 21.32
CA GLU A 200 11.59 -12.84 22.11
C GLU A 200 11.26 -11.64 21.21
N LEU A 201 12.02 -11.44 20.13
CA LEU A 201 11.74 -10.41 19.14
C LEU A 201 10.36 -10.61 18.50
N ARG A 202 10.06 -11.83 18.03
CA ARG A 202 8.75 -12.15 17.44
C ARG A 202 7.62 -11.92 18.43
N ARG A 203 7.81 -12.35 19.67
CA ARG A 203 6.82 -12.16 20.74
C ARG A 203 6.60 -10.67 21.05
N ASP A 204 7.65 -9.86 21.14
CA ASP A 204 7.54 -8.42 21.39
C ASP A 204 6.80 -7.71 20.23
N VAL A 205 7.17 -8.02 18.99
CA VAL A 205 6.50 -7.50 17.80
C VAL A 205 5.02 -7.89 17.78
N ASP A 206 4.70 -9.17 17.99
CA ASP A 206 3.32 -9.66 18.01
C ASP A 206 2.49 -8.99 19.11
N LEU A 207 3.03 -8.91 20.34
CA LEU A 207 2.33 -8.28 21.47
C LEU A 207 1.98 -6.82 21.18
N ARG A 208 2.89 -6.08 20.54
CA ARG A 208 2.70 -4.65 20.23
C ARG A 208 1.87 -4.42 18.96
N ALA A 209 2.01 -5.27 17.94
CA ALA A 209 1.34 -5.13 16.65
C ALA A 209 -0.11 -5.65 16.69
N SER A 210 -0.39 -6.71 17.47
CA SER A 210 -1.72 -7.32 17.59
C SER A 210 -2.87 -6.34 17.88
N PRO A 211 -2.79 -5.42 18.86
CA PRO A 211 -3.86 -4.45 19.09
C PRO A 211 -4.06 -3.49 17.89
N ILE A 212 -2.99 -3.17 17.16
CA ILE A 212 -3.04 -2.29 15.98
C ILE A 212 -3.72 -3.00 14.82
N PHE A 213 -3.36 -4.27 14.55
CA PHE A 213 -4.03 -5.07 13.52
C PHE A 213 -5.53 -5.22 13.78
N ARG A 214 -5.94 -5.45 15.03
CA ARG A 214 -7.36 -5.50 15.41
C ARG A 214 -8.08 -4.19 15.11
N ARG A 215 -7.44 -3.04 15.38
CA ARG A 215 -8.00 -1.72 15.05
C ARG A 215 -8.11 -1.50 13.55
N LEU A 216 -7.07 -1.82 12.79
CA LEU A 216 -7.07 -1.72 11.32
C LEU A 216 -8.18 -2.57 10.70
N GLN A 217 -8.36 -3.80 11.19
CA GLN A 217 -9.45 -4.68 10.76
C GLN A 217 -10.81 -4.04 11.06
N HIS A 218 -11.02 -3.56 12.29
CA HIS A 218 -12.28 -2.91 12.67
C HIS A 218 -12.59 -1.66 11.84
N LEU A 219 -11.60 -0.80 11.58
CA LEU A 219 -11.75 0.39 10.75
C LEU A 219 -12.14 0.00 9.31
N THR A 220 -11.47 -1.02 8.76
CA THR A 220 -11.72 -1.50 7.40
C THR A 220 -13.10 -2.15 7.26
N GLU A 221 -13.50 -2.97 8.23
CA GLU A 221 -14.83 -3.57 8.27
C GLU A 221 -15.92 -2.49 8.42
N SER A 222 -15.69 -1.49 9.27
CA SER A 222 -16.64 -0.37 9.47
C SER A 222 -16.82 0.46 8.20
N ALA A 223 -15.73 0.72 7.47
CA ALA A 223 -15.77 1.41 6.19
C ALA A 223 -16.58 0.62 5.15
N SER A 224 -16.38 -0.71 5.08
CA SER A 224 -17.11 -1.58 4.15
C SER A 224 -18.61 -1.72 4.42
N ARG A 225 -19.08 -1.32 5.61
CA ARG A 225 -20.49 -1.40 6.01
C ARG A 225 -21.28 -0.12 5.78
N ARG A 226 -20.64 1.02 5.46
CA ARG A 226 -21.37 2.26 5.21
C ARG A 226 -22.17 2.11 3.91
N PRO A 227 -23.51 2.15 3.95
CA PRO A 227 -24.32 2.05 2.74
C PRO A 227 -24.14 3.34 1.93
N THR A 228 -23.78 3.21 0.66
CA THR A 228 -23.54 4.31 -0.27
C THR A 228 -24.83 5.04 -0.71
N ASP A 229 -25.93 4.84 0.00
CA ASP A 229 -27.26 5.37 -0.33
C ASP A 229 -27.52 6.77 0.25
N GLN A 230 -26.51 7.45 0.80
CA GLN A 230 -26.59 8.87 1.17
C GLN A 230 -25.68 9.70 0.28
N VAL A 231 -26.10 9.88 -0.97
CA VAL A 231 -25.63 10.97 -1.83
C VAL A 231 -26.89 11.70 -2.27
N ASP A 232 -27.28 12.69 -1.47
CA ASP A 232 -28.23 13.74 -1.85
C ASP A 232 -27.56 14.75 -2.80
#